data_AF-A0A7K2XDT2-F1
#
_entry.id   AF-A0A7K2XDT2-F1
#
_cell.length_a   1.000
_cell.length_b   1.000
_cell.length_c   1.000
_cell.angle_alpha   90.00
_cell.angle_beta   90.00
_cell.angle_gamma   90.00
#
_symmetry.space_group_name_H-M   'P 1'
#
loop_
_entity.id
_entity.type
_entity.pdbx_description
1 polymer ?
#
loop_
_entity_poly.entity_id
_entity_poly.type
_entity_poly.pdbx_seq_one_letter_code
_entity_poly.pdbx_strand_id
1 'polypeptide(L)'
;MKLRCAVLDDYQGVALSSADWSPLADRVEVRVLREHLGDRDALAAAVGDCEVLVVMRERTPVDAALLDRLPRLRLLITSGMRNASVDVAAARARGVTVCGTESS
;
A
#
# COMPACT_ATOMS: atom_id res chain seq x y z
N MET A 1 5.46 -10.10 -16.92
CA MET A 1 5.99 -9.13 -15.94
C MET A 1 5.27 -9.34 -14.63
N LYS A 2 5.97 -9.27 -13.48
CA LYS A 2 5.36 -9.35 -12.15
C LYS A 2 4.76 -7.99 -11.77
N LEU A 3 3.68 -8.00 -11.00
CA LEU A 3 3.13 -6.80 -10.36
C LEU A 3 4.07 -6.37 -9.24
N ARG A 4 4.18 -5.07 -8.98
CA ARG A 4 4.98 -4.51 -7.89
C ARG A 4 4.07 -4.17 -6.72
N CYS A 5 4.41 -4.73 -5.57
CA CYS A 5 3.71 -4.53 -4.31
C CYS A 5 4.64 -3.89 -3.29
N ALA A 6 4.22 -2.78 -2.68
CA ALA A 6 4.92 -2.19 -1.55
C ALA A 6 4.14 -2.41 -0.26
N VAL A 7 4.82 -2.86 0.80
CA VAL A 7 4.31 -2.88 2.17
C VAL A 7 4.94 -1.72 2.92
N LEU A 8 4.12 -0.79 3.41
CA LEU A 8 4.59 0.39 4.13
C LEU A 8 4.69 0.17 5.64
N ASP A 9 5.62 0.91 6.25
CA ASP A 9 5.75 1.08 7.69
C ASP A 9 5.87 -0.24 8.48
N ASP A 10 6.50 -1.28 7.90
CA ASP A 10 6.75 -2.55 8.59
C ASP A 10 7.99 -2.45 9.50
N TYR A 11 7.87 -1.64 10.56
CA TYR A 11 8.95 -1.34 11.49
C TYR A 11 9.65 -2.61 12.02
N GLN A 12 8.87 -3.65 12.30
CA GLN A 12 9.36 -4.91 12.85
C GLN A 12 9.92 -5.84 11.77
N GLY A 13 9.58 -5.65 10.50
CA GLY A 13 10.03 -6.49 9.40
C GLY A 13 9.39 -7.87 9.42
N VAL A 14 8.12 -7.94 9.82
CA VAL A 14 7.40 -9.19 10.03
C VAL A 14 6.41 -9.48 8.90
N ALA A 15 6.20 -8.56 7.96
CA ALA A 15 5.19 -8.73 6.91
C ALA A 15 5.40 -10.02 6.08
N LEU A 16 6.66 -10.31 5.71
CA LEU A 16 7.00 -11.49 4.90
C LEU A 16 6.99 -12.81 5.69
N SER A 17 7.02 -12.76 7.02
CA SER A 17 6.90 -13.94 7.89
C SER A 17 5.49 -14.16 8.44
N SER A 18 4.59 -13.19 8.27
CA SER A 18 3.22 -13.23 8.80
C SER A 18 2.23 -14.02 7.94
N ALA A 19 2.66 -14.50 6.76
CA ALA A 19 1.83 -15.29 5.85
C ALA A 19 2.71 -16.12 4.89
N ASP A 20 2.11 -17.10 4.21
CA ASP A 20 2.75 -17.79 3.09
C ASP A 20 2.60 -16.97 1.80
N TRP A 21 3.71 -16.39 1.34
CA TRP A 21 3.79 -15.60 0.10
C TRP A 21 4.11 -16.44 -1.14
N SER A 22 4.44 -17.73 -0.98
CA SER A 22 4.82 -18.62 -2.09
C SER A 22 3.78 -18.67 -3.22
N PRO A 23 2.46 -18.61 -2.98
CA PRO A 23 1.47 -18.62 -4.07
C PRO A 23 1.55 -17.37 -4.97
N LEU A 24 2.17 -16.28 -4.50
CA LEU A 24 2.31 -15.03 -5.24
C LEU A 24 3.70 -14.84 -5.86
N ALA A 25 4.69 -15.68 -5.52
CA ALA A 25 6.09 -15.48 -5.88
C ALA A 25 6.34 -15.29 -7.38
N ASP A 26 5.59 -15.97 -8.25
CA ASP A 26 5.73 -15.86 -9.71
C ASP A 26 4.95 -14.69 -10.33
N ARG A 27 4.10 -14.03 -9.54
CA ARG A 27 3.13 -13.03 -10.01
C ARG A 27 3.39 -11.63 -9.42
N VAL A 28 3.96 -11.56 -8.22
CA VAL A 28 4.14 -10.33 -7.47
C VAL A 28 5.58 -10.24 -6.95
N GLU A 29 6.20 -9.10 -7.19
CA GLU A 29 7.45 -8.68 -6.56
C GLU A 29 7.09 -7.78 -5.36
N VAL A 30 7.47 -8.21 -4.15
CA VAL A 30 7.12 -7.51 -2.90
C VAL A 30 8.33 -6.76 -2.38
N ARG A 31 8.18 -5.46 -2.14
CA ARG A 31 9.14 -4.57 -1.48
C ARG A 31 8.57 -4.14 -0.13
N VAL A 32 9.35 -4.28 0.93
CA VAL A 32 8.95 -3.85 2.28
C VAL A 32 9.71 -2.59 2.64
N LEU A 33 8.98 -1.53 2.99
CA LEU A 33 9.52 -0.30 3.55
C LEU A 33 9.39 -0.41 5.07
N ARG A 34 10.53 -0.50 5.74
CA ARG A 34 10.59 -0.68 7.19
C ARG A 34 10.47 0.63 7.95
N GLU A 35 10.74 1.75 7.31
CA GLU A 35 10.74 3.07 7.92
C GLU A 35 9.61 3.92 7.37
N HIS A 36 9.17 4.88 8.18
CA HIS A 36 8.17 5.84 7.78
C HIS A 36 8.78 6.92 6.88
N LEU A 37 8.22 7.08 5.69
CA LEU A 37 8.57 8.17 4.79
C LEU A 37 7.59 9.32 5.00
N GLY A 38 7.91 10.21 5.93
CA GLY A 38 7.07 11.39 6.25
C GLY A 38 7.06 12.46 5.16
N ASP A 39 8.07 12.47 4.29
CA ASP A 39 8.09 13.35 3.13
C ASP A 39 7.32 12.76 1.95
N ARG A 40 6.41 13.55 1.38
CA ARG A 40 5.51 13.07 0.32
C ARG A 40 6.26 12.80 -1.00
N ASP A 41 7.29 13.58 -1.31
CA ASP A 41 8.08 13.36 -2.52
C ASP A 41 8.87 12.06 -2.44
N ALA A 42 9.52 11.82 -1.31
CA ALA A 42 10.21 10.59 -1.00
C ALA A 42 9.25 9.37 -1.05
N LEU A 43 8.06 9.49 -0.43
CA LEU A 43 7.05 8.43 -0.47
C LEU A 43 6.61 8.13 -1.91
N ALA A 44 6.21 9.15 -2.67
CA ALA A 44 5.77 8.96 -4.05
C ALA A 44 6.88 8.40 -4.95
N ALA A 45 8.12 8.82 -4.78
CA ALA A 45 9.26 8.25 -5.49
C ALA A 45 9.48 6.77 -5.11
N ALA A 46 9.28 6.42 -3.84
CA ALA A 46 9.49 5.08 -3.33
C ALA A 46 8.38 4.09 -3.67
N VAL A 47 7.17 4.52 -4.06
CA VAL A 47 6.06 3.61 -4.43
C VAL A 47 5.37 3.93 -5.75
N GLY A 48 5.81 4.95 -6.49
CA GLY A 48 5.19 5.38 -7.75
C GLY A 48 5.25 4.34 -8.87
N ASP A 49 6.13 3.35 -8.75
CA ASP A 49 6.23 2.21 -9.65
C ASP A 49 5.31 1.04 -9.29
N CYS A 50 4.61 1.09 -8.15
CA CYS A 50 3.79 -0.01 -7.63
C CYS A 50 2.36 -0.03 -8.18
N GLU A 51 1.86 -1.22 -8.51
CA GLU A 51 0.44 -1.46 -8.78
C GLU A 51 -0.35 -1.79 -7.50
N VAL A 52 0.33 -2.28 -6.46
CA VAL A 52 -0.26 -2.66 -5.18
C VAL A 52 0.43 -1.94 -4.03
N LEU A 53 -0.35 -1.36 -3.12
CA LEU A 53 0.16 -0.74 -1.91
C LEU A 53 -0.56 -1.31 -0.68
N VAL A 54 0.21 -1.87 0.27
CA VAL A 54 -0.28 -2.35 1.56
C VAL A 54 0.08 -1.32 2.61
N VAL A 55 -0.92 -0.71 3.22
CA VAL A 55 -0.77 0.28 4.29
C VAL A 55 -1.11 -0.31 5.64
N MET A 56 -0.33 0.05 6.65
CA MET A 56 -0.54 -0.38 8.02
C MET A 56 -1.30 0.68 8.79
N ARG A 57 -2.61 0.47 8.98
CA ARG A 57 -3.45 1.35 9.79
C ARG A 57 -3.28 2.81 9.34
N GLU A 58 -3.38 3.74 10.27
CA GLU A 58 -3.34 5.17 10.03
C GLU A 58 -1.91 5.76 9.87
N ARG A 59 -0.87 4.91 9.78
CA ARG A 59 0.56 5.32 9.82
C ARG A 59 0.97 6.24 8.67
N THR A 60 0.51 5.94 7.46
CA THR A 60 0.80 6.73 6.26
C THR A 60 -0.50 7.23 5.63
N PRO A 61 -0.73 8.56 5.56
CA PRO A 61 -1.85 9.14 4.84
C PRO A 61 -1.80 8.85 3.34
N VAL A 62 -2.88 8.29 2.80
CA VAL A 62 -3.12 8.09 1.37
C VAL A 62 -4.31 8.97 0.97
N ASP A 63 -4.01 10.26 0.82
CA ASP A 63 -4.96 11.28 0.38
C ASP A 63 -4.98 11.43 -1.14
N ALA A 64 -5.90 12.27 -1.65
CA ALA A 64 -6.02 12.55 -3.08
C ALA A 64 -4.71 13.06 -3.72
N ALA A 65 -3.93 13.86 -3.00
CA ALA A 65 -2.69 14.45 -3.50
C ALA A 65 -1.58 13.41 -3.67
N LEU A 66 -1.48 12.44 -2.76
CA LEU A 66 -0.59 11.30 -2.95
C LEU A 66 -1.08 10.43 -4.12
N LEU A 67 -2.38 10.12 -4.17
CA LEU A 67 -2.95 9.27 -5.21
C LEU A 67 -2.73 9.82 -6.63
N ASP A 68 -2.74 11.15 -6.82
CA ASP A 68 -2.41 11.79 -8.11
C ASP A 68 -1.00 11.49 -8.61
N ARG A 69 -0.09 11.12 -7.69
CA ARG A 69 1.31 10.81 -8.00
C ARG A 69 1.56 9.32 -8.18
N LEU A 70 0.52 8.49 -8.03
CA LEU A 70 0.60 7.04 -8.13
C LEU A 70 -0.24 6.53 -9.31
N PRO A 71 0.07 6.92 -10.56
CA PRO A 71 -0.76 6.61 -11.73
C PRO A 71 -0.83 5.11 -12.07
N ARG A 72 0.07 4.30 -11.50
CA ARG A 72 0.09 2.84 -11.68
C ARG A 72 -0.70 2.10 -10.61
N LEU A 73 -1.07 2.76 -9.52
CA LEU A 73 -1.73 2.11 -8.40
C LEU A 73 -3.10 1.59 -8.85
N ARG A 74 -3.38 0.32 -8.53
CA ARG A 74 -4.63 -0.36 -8.87
C ARG A 74 -5.31 -0.96 -7.66
N LEU A 75 -4.53 -1.27 -6.62
CA LEU A 75 -5.00 -1.91 -5.40
C LEU A 75 -4.32 -1.29 -4.17
N LEU A 76 -5.14 -0.84 -3.23
CA LEU A 76 -4.74 -0.38 -1.90
C LEU A 76 -5.32 -1.33 -0.85
N ILE A 77 -4.46 -1.91 -0.01
CA ILE A 77 -4.84 -2.86 1.03
C ILE A 77 -4.57 -2.23 2.39
N THR A 78 -5.54 -2.24 3.30
CA THR A 78 -5.39 -1.76 4.69
C THR A 78 -5.64 -2.89 5.71
N SER A 79 -4.92 -2.88 6.83
CA SER A 79 -5.22 -3.74 7.97
C SER A 79 -6.40 -3.20 8.79
N GLY A 80 -7.61 -3.64 8.47
CA GLY A 80 -8.85 -3.10 9.02
C GLY A 80 -9.45 -2.00 8.14
N MET A 81 -10.74 -2.15 7.82
CA MET A 81 -11.47 -1.22 6.95
C MET A 81 -11.75 0.15 7.57
N ARG A 82 -11.76 0.27 8.90
CA ARG A 82 -11.81 1.57 9.59
C ARG A 82 -10.41 2.18 9.60
N ASN A 83 -10.06 2.91 8.54
CA ASN A 83 -8.80 3.64 8.39
C ASN A 83 -9.09 5.06 7.86
N ALA A 84 -8.98 6.05 8.75
CA ALA A 84 -9.26 7.46 8.41
C ALA A 84 -8.15 8.12 7.58
N SER A 85 -6.98 7.48 7.49
CA SER A 85 -5.85 7.98 6.72
C SER A 85 -5.96 7.67 5.22
N VAL A 86 -6.98 6.94 4.79
CA VAL A 86 -7.22 6.60 3.38
C VAL A 86 -8.42 7.38 2.84
N ASP A 87 -8.19 8.21 1.82
CA ASP A 87 -9.27 8.81 1.04
C ASP A 87 -9.83 7.80 0.04
N VAL A 88 -10.77 6.96 0.51
CA VAL A 88 -11.40 5.90 -0.28
C VAL A 88 -12.16 6.46 -1.49
N ALA A 89 -12.75 7.65 -1.35
CA ALA A 89 -13.47 8.29 -2.44
C ALA A 89 -12.51 8.71 -3.56
N ALA A 90 -11.40 9.36 -3.20
CA ALA A 90 -10.35 9.74 -4.15
C ALA A 90 -9.70 8.52 -4.82
N ALA A 91 -9.49 7.43 -4.07
CA ALA A 91 -8.96 6.17 -4.60
C ALA A 91 -9.92 5.59 -5.66
N ARG A 92 -11.21 5.48 -5.34
CA ARG A 92 -12.23 4.99 -6.27
C ARG A 92 -12.37 5.85 -7.51
N ALA A 93 -12.32 7.18 -7.37
CA ALA A 93 -12.36 8.10 -8.50
C ALA A 93 -11.20 7.91 -9.49
N ARG A 94 -10.07 7.36 -9.03
CA ARG A 94 -8.88 7.01 -9.84
C ARG A 94 -8.85 5.54 -10.27
N GLY A 95 -9.92 4.79 -10.04
CA GLY A 95 -10.00 3.36 -10.37
C GLY A 95 -9.16 2.45 -9.46
N VAL A 96 -8.72 2.95 -8.30
CA VAL A 96 -8.00 2.16 -7.30
C VAL A 96 -9.00 1.39 -6.44
N THR A 97 -8.89 0.07 -6.45
CA THR A 97 -9.65 -0.78 -5.53
C THR A 97 -9.08 -0.62 -4.13
N VAL A 98 -9.93 -0.35 -3.14
CA VAL A 98 -9.54 -0.37 -1.72
C VAL A 98 -10.17 -1.57 -1.04
N CYS A 99 -9.35 -2.41 -0.41
CA CYS A 99 -9.82 -3.52 0.40
C CYS A 99 -9.01 -3.66 1.70
N GLY A 100 -9.45 -4.55 2.58
CA GLY A 100 -8.81 -4.75 3.88
C GLY A 100 -9.50 -5.85 4.65
N THR A 101 -8.95 -6.16 5.81
CA THR A 101 -9.54 -7.15 6.72
C THR A 101 -10.72 -6.56 7.48
N GLU A 102 -11.63 -7.41 7.95
CA GLU A 102 -12.69 -7.00 8.87
C GLU A 102 -12.07 -6.36 10.14
N SER A 103 -12.75 -5.36 10.67
CA SER A 103 -12.40 -4.76 11.96
C SER A 103 -13.30 -5.41 13.01
N SER A 104 -12.70 -5.94 14.07
CA SER A 104 -13.44 -6.38 15.27
C SER A 104 -14.22 -5.24 15.90
#